data_AF-A0A4S2KJM2-F1
#
_entry.id   AF-A0A4S2KJM2-F1
#
_cell.length_a   1.000
_cell.length_b   1.000
_cell.length_c   1.000
_cell.angle_alpha   90.00
_cell.angle_beta   90.00
_cell.angle_gamma   90.00
#
_symmetry.space_group_name_H-M   'P 1'
#
loop_
_entity.id
_entity.type
_entity.pdbx_description
1 polymer ?
#
loop_
_entity_poly.entity_id
_entity_poly.type
_entity_poly.pdbx_seq_one_letter_code
_entity_poly.pdbx_strand_id
1 'polypeptide(L)'
;VADDNRNVFVKRTVSAVGEIVYVDDRLVSVESDDIAKEPVCQISSTLSLGGARLQKWANNSPEVLNVIPISERACRLVDFNISDSSLHNTLGLYWSIKPECFRYK
;
A
#
# COMPACT_ATOMS: atom_id res chain seq x y z
N VAL A 1 17.00 3.69 -12.80
CA VAL A 1 16.74 5.14 -12.85
C VAL A 1 16.03 5.56 -11.56
N ALA A 2 16.64 5.27 -10.40
CA ALA A 2 16.02 5.47 -9.09
C ALA A 2 16.97 6.13 -8.08
N ASP A 3 17.92 6.94 -8.56
CA ASP A 3 18.95 7.56 -7.70
C ASP A 3 18.97 9.10 -7.72
N ASP A 4 18.08 9.76 -8.49
CA ASP A 4 18.20 11.20 -8.77
C ASP A 4 17.53 12.16 -7.77
N ASN A 5 16.83 11.68 -6.74
CA ASN A 5 16.08 12.56 -5.82
C ASN A 5 16.51 12.50 -4.34
N ARG A 6 17.76 12.09 -4.06
CA ARG A 6 18.29 11.96 -2.69
C ARG A 6 18.28 13.23 -1.84
N ASN A 7 18.20 14.42 -2.46
CA ASN A 7 18.36 15.70 -1.75
C ASN A 7 17.06 16.32 -1.20
N VAL A 8 15.89 15.72 -1.44
CA VAL A 8 14.59 16.35 -1.09
C VAL A 8 13.90 15.72 0.13
N PHE A 9 14.32 14.52 0.57
CA PHE A 9 13.53 13.74 1.51
C PHE A 9 14.23 13.47 2.85
N VAL A 10 13.46 13.52 3.93
CA VAL A 10 13.90 13.20 5.30
C VAL A 10 14.49 11.79 5.33
N LYS A 11 15.64 11.60 6.01
CA LYS A 11 16.36 10.32 6.12
C LYS A 11 15.47 9.11 6.41
N ARG A 12 14.41 9.28 7.22
CA ARG A 12 13.46 8.21 7.59
C ARG A 12 12.66 7.70 6.40
N THR A 13 12.30 8.58 5.47
CA THR A 13 11.56 8.24 4.24
C THR A 13 12.46 7.54 3.24
N VAL A 14 13.73 7.97 3.13
CA VAL A 14 14.74 7.29 2.30
C VAL A 14 15.03 5.88 2.83
N SER A 15 15.03 5.67 4.15
CA SER A 15 15.14 4.33 4.75
C SER A 15 13.89 3.49 4.50
N ALA A 16 12.69 4.06 4.67
CA ALA A 16 11.43 3.39 4.38
C ALA A 16 11.22 3.08 2.88
N VAL A 17 11.99 3.72 1.98
CA VAL A 17 12.08 3.37 0.55
C VAL A 17 12.82 2.05 0.32
N GLY A 18 13.73 1.67 1.20
CA GLY A 18 14.49 0.44 1.07
C GLY A 18 13.92 -0.78 1.79
N GLU A 19 13.13 -0.60 2.86
CA GLU A 19 12.99 -1.70 3.83
C GLU A 19 11.94 -2.78 3.54
N ILE A 20 10.85 -2.52 2.79
CA ILE A 20 9.93 -3.62 2.39
C ILE A 20 9.26 -3.31 1.05
N VAL A 21 9.91 -3.71 -0.05
CA VAL A 21 9.34 -3.70 -1.41
C VAL A 21 9.40 -5.12 -1.96
N TYR A 22 8.24 -5.71 -2.28
CA TYR A 22 8.17 -6.99 -2.99
C TYR A 22 7.53 -6.78 -4.35
N VAL A 23 8.37 -6.84 -5.39
CA VAL A 23 8.02 -6.74 -6.83
C VAL A 23 7.27 -5.45 -7.19
N ASP A 24 6.02 -5.28 -6.72
CA ASP A 24 5.16 -4.11 -6.93
C ASP A 24 4.50 -3.59 -5.63
N ASP A 25 4.50 -4.38 -4.55
CA ASP A 25 3.83 -4.04 -3.30
C ASP A 25 4.80 -3.44 -2.30
N ARG A 26 4.35 -2.38 -1.62
CA ARG A 26 5.10 -1.71 -0.57
C ARG A 26 4.33 -1.72 0.72
N LEU A 27 4.99 -2.20 1.77
CA LEU A 27 4.43 -2.31 3.11
C LEU A 27 5.24 -1.42 4.05
N VAL A 28 4.56 -0.55 4.79
CA VAL A 28 5.19 0.33 5.77
C VAL A 28 4.37 0.26 7.05
N SER A 29 5.02 -0.11 8.15
CA SER A 29 4.45 -0.08 9.49
C SER A 29 5.14 1.01 10.30
N VAL A 30 4.35 1.80 11.03
CA VAL A 30 4.85 2.86 11.92
C VAL A 30 4.13 2.81 13.26
N GLU A 31 4.68 3.51 14.25
CA GLU A 31 4.23 3.44 15.64
C GLU A 31 2.90 4.18 15.90
N SER A 32 2.50 5.13 15.04
CA SER A 32 1.24 5.86 15.19
C SER A 32 0.72 6.44 13.86
N ASP A 33 -0.59 6.71 13.83
CA ASP A 33 -1.28 7.31 12.69
C ASP A 33 -0.74 8.69 12.31
N ASP A 34 -0.41 9.53 13.30
CA ASP A 34 0.14 10.86 13.04
C ASP A 34 1.54 10.79 12.42
N ILE A 35 2.33 9.79 12.80
CA ILE A 35 3.63 9.52 12.17
C ILE A 35 3.43 8.93 10.78
N ALA A 36 2.32 8.25 10.50
CA ALA A 36 2.06 7.58 9.22
C ALA A 36 1.69 8.53 8.08
N LYS A 37 0.99 9.64 8.40
CA LYS A 37 0.47 10.59 7.39
C LYS A 37 1.59 11.19 6.54
N GLU A 38 2.70 11.59 7.17
CA GLU A 38 3.82 12.22 6.47
C GLU A 38 4.55 11.27 5.48
N PRO A 39 4.99 10.06 5.88
CA PRO A 39 5.55 9.06 4.98
C PRO A 39 4.63 8.72 3.80
N VAL A 40 3.32 8.57 4.04
CA VAL A 40 2.34 8.25 3.01
C VAL A 40 2.31 9.34 1.93
N CYS A 41 2.23 10.61 2.34
CA CYS A 41 2.26 11.75 1.42
C CYS A 41 3.59 11.86 0.67
N GLN A 42 4.72 11.67 1.37
CA GLN A 42 6.04 11.76 0.76
C GLN A 42 6.29 10.65 -0.25
N ILE A 43 5.90 9.41 0.05
CA ILE A 43 6.04 8.27 -0.88
C ILE A 43 5.20 8.52 -2.14
N SER A 44 3.95 8.94 -1.98
CA SER A 44 3.06 9.25 -3.11
C SER A 44 3.64 10.34 -4.01
N SER A 45 4.14 11.42 -3.40
CA SER A 45 4.77 12.53 -4.12
C SER A 45 6.06 12.13 -4.82
N THR A 46 6.92 11.36 -4.15
CA THR A 46 8.21 10.90 -4.68
C THR A 46 8.03 10.04 -5.92
N LEU A 47 7.11 9.07 -5.85
CA LEU A 47 6.84 8.19 -6.98
C LEU A 47 6.21 8.97 -8.13
N SER A 48 5.29 9.89 -7.84
CA SER A 48 4.65 10.74 -8.85
C SER A 48 5.67 11.59 -9.61
N LEU A 49 6.68 12.13 -8.91
CA LEU A 49 7.80 12.83 -9.53
C LEU A 49 8.67 11.91 -10.42
N GLY A 50 8.81 10.65 -10.04
CA GLY A 50 9.47 9.61 -10.84
C GLY A 50 8.63 9.02 -11.98
N GLY A 51 7.42 9.56 -12.24
CA GLY A 51 6.52 9.08 -13.29
C GLY A 51 5.72 7.82 -12.93
N ALA A 52 5.76 7.37 -11.67
CA ALA A 52 5.01 6.23 -11.17
C ALA A 52 3.91 6.70 -10.20
N ARG A 53 2.73 6.09 -10.21
CA ARG A 53 1.71 6.38 -9.19
C ARG A 53 1.29 5.10 -8.50
N LEU A 54 1.32 5.11 -7.17
CA LEU A 54 0.78 4.03 -6.36
C LEU A 54 -0.73 4.02 -6.46
N GLN A 55 -1.27 2.85 -6.71
CA GLN A 55 -2.69 2.58 -6.71
C GLN A 55 -2.99 1.50 -5.66
N LYS A 56 -4.27 1.37 -5.33
CA LYS A 56 -4.78 0.36 -4.39
C LYS A 56 -4.23 0.52 -2.97
N TRP A 57 -4.18 1.76 -2.46
CA TRP A 57 -3.80 2.01 -1.07
C TRP A 57 -4.76 1.32 -0.10
N ALA A 58 -4.22 0.53 0.83
CA ALA A 58 -4.94 -0.08 1.94
C ALA A 58 -4.22 0.24 3.26
N ASN A 59 -4.98 0.55 4.30
CA ASN A 59 -4.43 0.90 5.61
C ASN A 59 -5.42 0.51 6.72
N ASN A 60 -4.88 0.19 7.89
CA ASN A 60 -5.65 -0.19 9.08
C ASN A 60 -6.29 1.01 9.81
N SER A 61 -5.76 2.21 9.60
CA SER A 61 -6.31 3.45 10.10
C SER A 61 -7.09 4.22 9.02
N PRO A 62 -8.39 4.49 9.25
CA PRO A 62 -9.17 5.38 8.41
C PRO A 62 -8.60 6.80 8.34
N GLU A 63 -7.97 7.29 9.43
CA GLU A 63 -7.40 8.64 9.46
C GLU A 63 -6.23 8.78 8.48
N VAL A 64 -5.36 7.76 8.46
CA VAL A 64 -4.23 7.71 7.53
C VAL A 64 -4.73 7.52 6.10
N LEU A 65 -5.73 6.67 5.88
CA LEU A 65 -6.30 6.46 4.54
C LEU A 65 -7.00 7.72 3.99
N ASN A 66 -7.51 8.59 4.86
CA ASN A 66 -8.22 9.80 4.46
C ASN A 66 -7.35 10.84 3.75
N VAL A 67 -6.02 10.81 3.94
CA VAL A 67 -5.09 11.70 3.23
C VAL A 67 -4.86 11.26 1.78
N ILE A 68 -5.25 10.04 1.41
CA ILE A 68 -5.12 9.49 0.07
C ILE A 68 -6.39 9.75 -0.76
N PRO A 69 -6.28 10.19 -2.03
CA PRO A 69 -7.42 10.35 -2.93
C PRO A 69 -8.23 9.06 -3.07
N ILE A 70 -9.56 9.16 -3.07
CA ILE A 70 -10.46 7.98 -3.16
C ILE A 70 -10.15 7.12 -4.39
N SER A 71 -9.80 7.75 -5.52
CA SER A 71 -9.43 7.07 -6.77
C SER A 71 -8.18 6.20 -6.66
N GLU A 72 -7.34 6.42 -5.66
CA GLU A 72 -6.09 5.69 -5.44
C GLU A 72 -6.23 4.61 -4.36
N ARG A 73 -7.33 4.62 -3.58
CA ARG A 73 -7.59 3.63 -2.54
C ARG A 73 -7.94 2.26 -3.16
N ALA A 74 -7.61 1.18 -2.45
CA ALA A 74 -7.99 -0.17 -2.85
C ALA A 74 -9.52 -0.28 -2.96
N CYS A 75 -10.01 -0.54 -4.17
CA CYS A 75 -11.40 -0.91 -4.38
C CYS A 75 -11.67 -2.30 -3.80
N ARG A 76 -12.94 -2.62 -3.52
CA ARG A 76 -13.35 -3.97 -3.11
C ARG A 76 -12.74 -5.00 -4.06
N LEU A 77 -12.15 -6.06 -3.48
CA LEU A 77 -11.62 -7.19 -4.22
C LEU A 77 -12.69 -7.66 -5.21
N VAL A 78 -12.31 -7.79 -6.48
CA VAL A 78 -13.17 -8.44 -7.47
C VAL A 78 -13.35 -9.88 -7.00
N ASP A 79 -14.58 -10.22 -6.60
CA ASP A 79 -14.90 -11.60 -6.28
C ASP A 79 -14.90 -12.41 -7.58
N PHE A 80 -13.77 -13.06 -7.86
CA PHE A 80 -13.71 -14.18 -8.80
C PHE A 80 -14.45 -15.37 -8.17
N ASN A 81 -15.78 -15.30 -8.13
CA ASN A 81 -16.62 -16.44 -7.84
C ASN A 81 -16.69 -17.25 -9.13
N ILE A 82 -15.73 -18.14 -9.32
CA ILE A 82 -15.73 -19.05 -10.45
C ILE A 82 -16.78 -20.11 -10.13
N SER A 83 -17.94 -20.04 -10.80
CA SER A 83 -19.04 -21.02 -10.65
C SER A 83 -18.75 -22.39 -11.27
N ASP A 84 -17.49 -22.67 -11.59
CA ASP A 84 -17.04 -23.88 -12.27
C ASP A 84 -16.39 -24.82 -11.25
N SER A 85 -16.98 -26.00 -11.08
CA SER A 85 -16.50 -27.04 -10.17
C SER A 85 -15.14 -27.64 -10.55
N SER A 86 -14.61 -27.31 -11.75
CA SER A 86 -13.30 -27.78 -12.22
C SER A 86 -12.16 -26.79 -11.99
N LEU A 87 -12.45 -25.57 -11.57
CA LEU A 87 -11.46 -24.51 -11.35
C LEU A 87 -11.13 -24.36 -9.85
N HIS A 88 -9.85 -24.39 -9.53
CA HIS A 88 -9.34 -24.24 -8.16
C HIS A 88 -8.73 -22.84 -7.99
N ASN A 89 -9.27 -22.05 -7.06
CA ASN A 89 -8.66 -20.80 -6.65
C ASN A 89 -7.51 -21.10 -5.67
N THR A 90 -6.27 -20.87 -6.08
CA THR A 90 -5.12 -20.92 -5.18
C THR A 90 -4.65 -19.47 -4.89
N LEU A 91 -4.53 -19.13 -3.59
CA LEU A 91 -4.30 -17.78 -3.01
C LEU A 91 -5.52 -16.83 -2.98
N GLY A 92 -6.63 -17.30 -2.41
CA GLY A 92 -7.66 -16.42 -1.84
C GLY A 92 -7.28 -16.00 -0.42
N LEU A 93 -6.48 -14.94 -0.27
CA LEU A 93 -6.13 -14.37 1.03
C LEU A 93 -6.86 -13.04 1.23
N TYR A 94 -7.71 -12.96 2.25
CA TYR A 94 -8.34 -11.74 2.71
C TYR A 94 -7.52 -11.13 3.85
N TRP A 95 -7.16 -9.87 3.71
CA TRP A 95 -6.70 -9.08 4.85
C TRP A 95 -7.90 -8.45 5.55
N SER A 96 -8.13 -8.85 6.79
CA SER A 96 -9.13 -8.24 7.66
C SER A 96 -8.49 -7.04 8.38
N ILE A 97 -8.75 -5.85 7.84
CA ILE A 97 -8.18 -4.56 8.26
C ILE A 97 -8.47 -4.23 9.74
N LYS A 98 -9.67 -4.52 10.26
CA LYS A 98 -9.99 -4.21 11.66
C LYS A 98 -9.29 -5.13 12.67
N PRO A 99 -9.34 -6.47 12.51
CA PRO A 99 -8.63 -7.37 13.42
C PRO A 99 -7.15 -7.58 13.05
N GLU A 100 -6.63 -6.88 12.04
CA GLU A 100 -5.24 -6.99 11.58
C GLU A 100 -4.77 -8.43 11.35
N CYS A 101 -5.61 -9.23 10.67
CA CYS A 101 -5.31 -10.64 10.42
C CYS A 101 -5.61 -11.06 8.99
N PHE A 102 -4.86 -12.06 8.53
CA PHE A 102 -5.11 -12.70 7.24
C PHE A 102 -6.07 -13.89 7.42
N ARG A 103 -6.98 -14.04 6.46
CA ARG A 103 -7.95 -15.13 6.39
C ARG A 103 -7.92 -15.72 4.99
N TYR A 104 -8.27 -16.98 4.88
CA TYR A 104 -8.54 -17.56 3.57
C TYR A 104 -9.96 -17.18 3.12
N LYS A 105 -10.14 -17.09 1.80
CA LYS A 105 -11.44 -16.91 1.16
C LYS A 105 -12.34 -18.12 1.38
#